data_AF-A0A8S1QPD3-F1
#
_entry.id   AF-A0A8S1QPD3-F1
#
_cell.length_a   1.000
_cell.length_b   1.000
_cell.length_c   1.000
_cell.angle_alpha   90.00
_cell.angle_beta   90.00
_cell.angle_gamma   90.00
#
_symmetry.space_group_name_H-M   'P 1'
#
loop_
_entity.id
_entity.type
_entity.pdbx_description
1 polymer ?
#
loop_
_entity_poly.entity_id
_entity_poly.type
_entity_poly.pdbx_seq_one_letter_code
_entity_poly.pdbx_strand_id
1 'polypeptide(L)'
;MDVKNLIQRVQQCKCISGGGSYDEEDGEIKIGKWIELKEGFSKDSQILYQGEYQNGKKLGRWEIMYRHNTSNPFSQMQKILQKVHNQNFNVLVVVDPMNQKKMQLRLGSGLIWMRSLIIGIKQFIQGNIIMVSKLVHGQK
;
A
#
# COMPACT_ATOMS: atom_id res chain seq x y z
N MET A 1 33.34 -36.05 -20.42
CA MET A 1 32.98 -35.12 -19.33
C MET A 1 32.63 -33.80 -20.01
N ASP A 2 31.35 -33.41 -19.98
CA ASP A 2 30.75 -32.43 -20.90
C ASP A 2 31.03 -30.98 -20.45
N VAL A 3 31.69 -30.21 -21.32
CA VAL A 3 32.14 -28.83 -21.04
C VAL A 3 30.95 -27.87 -20.83
N LYS A 4 29.76 -28.25 -21.33
CA LYS A 4 28.52 -27.49 -21.13
C LYS A 4 28.07 -27.42 -19.66
N ASN A 5 28.46 -28.38 -18.82
CA ASN A 5 28.10 -28.40 -17.40
C ASN A 5 29.02 -27.54 -16.50
N LEU A 6 30.14 -27.02 -17.02
CA LEU A 6 31.05 -26.16 -16.24
C LEU A 6 30.61 -24.68 -16.24
N ILE A 7 29.94 -24.22 -17.30
CA ILE A 7 29.46 -22.83 -17.41
C ILE A 7 28.21 -22.59 -16.55
N GLN A 8 27.51 -23.65 -16.13
CA GLN A 8 26.37 -23.56 -15.21
C GLN A 8 26.79 -23.47 -13.72
N ARG A 9 28.08 -23.27 -13.45
CA ARG A 9 28.66 -22.96 -12.13
C ARG A 9 29.30 -21.58 -12.07
N VAL A 10 28.93 -20.68 -12.98
CA VAL A 10 29.30 -19.27 -12.84
C VAL A 10 28.63 -18.74 -11.58
N GLN A 11 29.48 -18.37 -10.64
CA GLN A 11 29.20 -17.64 -9.41
C GLN A 11 27.94 -16.80 -9.53
N GLN A 12 26.90 -17.22 -8.80
CA GLN A 12 25.91 -16.27 -8.30
C GLN A 12 26.66 -15.30 -7.39
N CYS A 13 27.25 -14.27 -7.98
CA CYS A 13 27.60 -13.06 -7.28
C CYS A 13 26.30 -12.58 -6.65
N LYS A 14 26.17 -12.84 -5.35
CA LYS A 14 25.06 -12.40 -4.54
C LYS A 14 25.23 -10.91 -4.33
N CYS A 15 24.97 -10.13 -5.38
CA CYS A 15 24.73 -8.71 -5.26
C CYS A 15 23.66 -8.57 -4.18
N ILE A 16 23.84 -7.63 -3.26
CA ILE A 16 22.84 -7.30 -2.24
C ILE A 16 21.72 -6.54 -2.97
N SER A 17 21.03 -7.20 -3.90
CA SER A 17 19.71 -6.80 -4.32
C SER A 17 18.78 -7.04 -3.14
N GLY A 18 17.63 -6.36 -3.09
CA GLY A 18 16.61 -6.59 -2.07
C GLY A 18 15.96 -7.98 -2.14
N GLY A 19 16.70 -9.02 -2.54
CA GLY A 19 16.24 -10.39 -2.75
C GLY A 19 15.74 -10.69 -4.17
N GLY A 20 15.74 -9.71 -5.08
CA GLY A 20 15.20 -9.87 -6.44
C GLY A 20 16.26 -9.99 -7.54
N SER A 21 15.79 -10.26 -8.75
CA SER A 21 16.60 -10.38 -9.97
C SER A 21 16.32 -9.23 -10.92
N TYR A 22 17.33 -8.89 -11.71
CA TYR A 22 17.18 -7.98 -12.83
C TYR A 22 17.08 -8.78 -14.12
N ASP A 23 16.30 -8.29 -15.06
CA ASP A 23 16.34 -8.74 -16.44
C ASP A 23 17.57 -8.11 -17.13
N GLU A 24 18.46 -8.95 -17.65
CA GLU A 24 19.72 -8.53 -18.26
C GLU A 24 19.54 -8.05 -19.71
N GLU A 25 18.44 -8.42 -20.37
CA GLU A 25 18.22 -8.10 -21.80
C GLU A 25 17.75 -6.65 -22.02
N ASP A 26 16.98 -6.09 -21.08
CA ASP A 26 16.25 -4.82 -21.26
C ASP A 26 16.67 -3.69 -20.30
N GLY A 27 17.93 -3.67 -19.86
CA GLY A 27 18.48 -2.53 -19.11
C GLY A 27 18.16 -2.55 -17.60
N GLU A 28 18.43 -3.68 -16.95
CA GLU A 28 18.33 -3.86 -15.50
C GLU A 28 16.91 -3.65 -14.96
N ILE A 29 15.93 -4.24 -15.65
CA ILE A 29 14.54 -4.17 -15.21
C ILE A 29 14.32 -5.10 -14.03
N LYS A 30 13.81 -4.57 -12.91
CA LYS A 30 13.47 -5.39 -11.74
C LYS A 30 12.37 -6.39 -12.07
N ILE A 31 12.61 -7.66 -11.72
CA ILE A 31 11.66 -8.76 -11.84
C ILE A 31 11.64 -9.64 -10.57
N GLY A 32 10.50 -10.26 -10.29
CA GLY A 32 10.32 -11.19 -9.17
C GLY A 32 10.12 -10.49 -7.82
N LYS A 33 10.48 -11.15 -6.72
CA LYS A 33 10.24 -10.64 -5.36
C LYS A 33 11.31 -9.64 -4.93
N TRP A 34 10.87 -8.52 -4.35
CA TRP A 34 11.75 -7.44 -3.91
C TRP A 34 11.40 -6.95 -2.52
N ILE A 35 12.45 -6.51 -1.81
CA ILE A 35 12.39 -5.78 -0.56
C ILE A 35 12.96 -4.38 -0.81
N GLU A 36 12.16 -3.35 -0.55
CA GLU A 36 12.55 -1.95 -0.67
C GLU A 36 12.60 -1.29 0.69
N LEU A 37 13.62 -0.47 0.92
CA LEU A 37 13.74 0.37 2.10
C LEU A 37 12.85 1.60 1.94
N LYS A 38 12.14 1.99 2.99
CA LYS A 38 11.48 3.30 3.01
C LYS A 38 12.53 4.41 2.95
N GLU A 39 12.20 5.50 2.27
CA GLU A 39 12.98 6.73 2.38
C GLU A 39 13.13 7.17 3.85
N GLY A 40 14.34 7.56 4.23
CA GLY A 40 14.68 7.85 5.63
C GLY A 40 14.81 6.62 6.51
N PHE A 41 15.12 5.44 5.95
CA PHE A 41 15.43 4.25 6.73
C PHE A 41 16.57 4.54 7.72
N SER A 42 16.25 4.50 9.01
CA SER A 42 17.17 4.82 10.10
C SER A 42 17.06 3.78 11.20
N LYS A 43 17.90 3.87 12.24
CA LYS A 43 17.82 2.98 13.41
C LYS A 43 16.44 3.03 14.08
N ASP A 44 15.81 4.20 14.09
CA ASP A 44 14.53 4.46 14.79
C ASP A 44 13.30 4.20 13.91
N SER A 45 13.47 4.14 12.58
CA SER A 45 12.38 3.92 11.62
C SER A 45 12.79 2.89 10.58
N GLN A 46 12.58 1.62 10.91
CA GLN A 46 12.92 0.49 10.04
C GLN A 46 11.67 -0.07 9.38
N ILE A 47 11.31 0.53 8.24
CA ILE A 47 10.18 0.12 7.41
C ILE A 47 10.70 -0.45 6.09
N LEU A 48 10.21 -1.64 5.75
CA LEU A 48 10.45 -2.30 4.47
C LEU A 48 9.13 -2.49 3.71
N TYR A 49 9.20 -2.39 2.39
CA TYR A 49 8.13 -2.77 1.49
C TYR A 49 8.53 -4.06 0.79
N GLN A 50 7.71 -5.10 0.92
CA GLN A 50 7.94 -6.38 0.26
C GLN A 50 6.82 -6.65 -0.75
N GLY A 51 7.19 -7.02 -1.97
CA GLY A 51 6.23 -7.32 -3.02
C GLY A 51 6.90 -7.90 -4.25
N GLU A 52 6.15 -7.94 -5.35
CA GLU A 52 6.62 -8.49 -6.62
C GLU A 52 6.70 -7.40 -7.68
N TYR A 53 7.72 -7.50 -8.53
CA TYR A 53 7.90 -6.69 -9.72
C TYR A 53 7.70 -7.56 -10.96
N GLN A 54 7.02 -7.00 -11.96
CA GLN A 54 6.88 -7.59 -13.29
C GLN A 54 7.15 -6.48 -14.31
N ASN A 55 8.15 -6.68 -15.17
CA ASN A 55 8.58 -5.72 -16.20
C ASN A 55 8.81 -4.31 -15.61
N GLY A 56 9.50 -4.25 -14.45
CA GLY A 56 9.85 -3.00 -13.78
C GLY A 56 8.69 -2.30 -13.06
N LYS A 57 7.49 -2.90 -13.05
CA LYS A 57 6.31 -2.36 -12.38
C LYS A 57 5.95 -3.19 -11.15
N LYS A 58 5.53 -2.50 -10.09
CA LYS A 58 5.01 -3.11 -8.87
C LYS A 58 3.72 -3.88 -9.18
N LEU A 59 3.69 -5.16 -8.85
CA LEU A 59 2.56 -6.05 -9.06
C LEU A 59 1.87 -6.36 -7.73
N GLY A 60 0.53 -6.32 -7.73
CA GLY A 60 -0.28 -6.80 -6.62
C GLY A 60 -0.12 -6.03 -5.29
N ARG A 61 -0.31 -6.76 -4.19
CA ARG A 61 -0.28 -6.20 -2.83
C ARG A 61 1.15 -6.16 -2.32
N TRP A 62 1.54 -4.99 -1.82
CA TRP A 62 2.81 -4.79 -1.13
C TRP A 62 2.62 -4.87 0.39
N GLU A 63 3.40 -5.72 1.03
CA GLU A 63 3.42 -5.88 2.48
C GLU A 63 4.35 -4.84 3.09
N ILE A 64 3.85 -4.14 4.10
CA ILE A 64 4.63 -3.19 4.89
C ILE A 64 5.13 -3.92 6.13
N MET A 65 6.44 -4.11 6.19
CA MET A 65 7.13 -4.75 7.31
C MET A 65 7.75 -3.67 8.18
N TYR A 66 7.54 -3.77 9.49
CA TYR A 66 8.07 -2.83 10.46
C TYR A 66 8.77 -3.57 11.60
N ARG A 67 9.85 -2.99 12.10
CA ARG A 67 10.44 -3.34 13.40
C ARG A 67 10.89 -2.10 14.13
N HIS A 68 10.80 -2.14 15.45
CA HIS A 68 11.21 -1.03 16.31
C HIS A 68 12.72 -0.97 16.53
N ASN A 69 13.41 -2.11 16.53
CA ASN A 69 14.86 -2.21 16.76
C ASN A 69 15.43 -3.36 15.92
N THR A 70 16.73 -3.32 15.59
CA THR A 70 17.44 -4.37 14.85
C THR A 70 17.39 -5.73 15.54
N SER A 71 17.28 -5.77 16.87
CA SER A 71 17.14 -7.01 17.66
C SER A 71 15.77 -7.67 17.49
N ASN A 72 14.74 -6.93 17.06
CA ASN A 72 13.39 -7.46 16.90
C ASN A 72 13.16 -8.00 15.48
N PRO A 73 12.38 -9.09 15.31
CA PRO A 73 11.97 -9.54 14.00
C PRO A 73 11.01 -8.54 13.34
N PHE A 74 11.06 -8.45 12.01
CA PHE A 74 10.07 -7.68 11.26
C PHE A 74 8.68 -8.27 11.41
N SER A 75 7.70 -7.40 11.63
CA SER A 75 6.29 -7.75 11.72
C SER A 75 5.50 -7.04 10.62
N GLN A 76 4.52 -7.73 10.04
CA GLN A 76 3.59 -7.12 9.10
C GLN A 76 2.73 -6.08 9.82
N MET A 77 2.77 -4.83 9.38
CA MET A 77 2.08 -3.73 10.02
C MET A 77 0.55 -3.93 10.04
N GLN A 78 0.01 -4.61 9.02
CA GLN A 78 -1.41 -4.97 8.95
C GLN A 78 -1.84 -5.93 10.06
N LYS A 79 -0.97 -6.86 10.48
CA LYS A 79 -1.25 -7.76 11.61
C LYS A 79 -1.26 -7.03 12.94
N ILE A 80 -0.46 -5.97 13.08
CA ILE A 80 -0.43 -5.14 14.30
C ILE A 80 -1.77 -4.42 14.49
N LEU A 81 -2.31 -3.82 13.42
CA LEU A 81 -3.60 -3.13 13.48
C LEU A 81 -4.76 -4.07 13.83
N GLN A 82 -4.76 -5.29 13.28
CA GLN A 82 -5.75 -6.31 13.62
C GLN A 82 -5.66 -6.72 15.09
N LYS A 83 -4.45 -6.89 15.63
CA LYS A 83 -4.26 -7.20 17.05
C LYS A 83 -4.75 -6.09 17.96
N VAL A 84 -4.44 -4.83 17.64
CA VAL A 84 -4.90 -3.67 18.42
C VAL A 84 -6.44 -3.58 18.41
N HIS A 85 -7.05 -3.80 17.25
CA HIS A 85 -8.52 -3.82 17.15
C HIS A 85 -9.13 -4.93 18.02
N ASN A 86 -8.57 -6.14 17.98
CA ASN A 86 -9.06 -7.28 18.74
C ASN A 86 -8.82 -7.14 20.25
N GLN A 87 -7.70 -6.55 20.67
CA GLN A 87 -7.38 -6.32 22.08
C GLN A 87 -8.28 -5.24 22.69
N ASN A 88 -8.61 -4.19 21.93
CA ASN A 88 -9.53 -3.15 22.37
C ASN A 88 -10.99 -3.64 22.51
N PHE A 89 -11.34 -4.79 21.94
CA PHE A 89 -12.67 -5.39 22.07
C PHE A 89 -12.87 -6.13 23.41
N ASN A 90 -11.78 -6.49 24.11
CA ASN A 90 -11.82 -7.11 25.44
C ASN A 90 -11.66 -6.11 26.59
N VAL A 91 -11.34 -4.84 26.30
CA VAL A 91 -11.63 -3.78 27.26
C VAL A 91 -13.14 -3.66 27.26
N LEU A 92 -13.77 -4.13 28.33
CA LEU A 92 -15.18 -3.92 28.60
C LEU A 92 -15.40 -2.40 28.61
N VAL A 93 -15.69 -1.83 27.43
CA VAL A 93 -16.15 -0.47 27.35
C VAL A 93 -17.47 -0.53 28.08
N VAL A 94 -17.51 -0.03 29.32
CA VAL A 94 -18.74 0.40 29.94
C VAL A 94 -19.21 1.54 29.04
N VAL A 95 -19.87 1.17 27.95
CA VAL A 95 -20.45 2.11 27.00
C VAL A 95 -21.57 2.75 27.80
N ASP A 96 -21.27 3.91 28.37
CA ASP A 96 -22.29 4.78 28.92
C ASP A 96 -23.35 4.96 27.82
N PRO A 97 -24.61 4.55 28.05
CA PRO A 97 -25.69 4.64 27.07
C PRO A 97 -25.85 6.06 26.50
N MET A 98 -25.47 7.09 27.27
CA MET A 98 -25.48 8.48 26.82
C MET A 98 -24.43 8.76 25.73
N ASN A 99 -23.26 8.13 25.81
CA ASN A 99 -22.22 8.29 24.80
C ASN A 99 -22.58 7.54 23.51
N GLN A 100 -23.27 6.40 23.60
CA GLN A 100 -23.75 5.68 22.42
C GLN A 100 -24.77 6.50 21.62
N LYS A 101 -25.74 7.15 22.28
CA LYS A 101 -26.71 8.04 21.61
C LYS A 101 -26.04 9.27 20.98
N LYS A 102 -25.07 9.89 21.67
CA LYS A 102 -24.27 11.00 21.11
C LYS A 102 -23.46 10.55 19.89
N MET A 103 -22.92 9.33 19.89
CA MET A 103 -22.15 8.80 18.78
C MET A 103 -23.05 8.44 17.58
N GLN A 104 -24.23 7.86 17.82
CA GLN A 104 -25.25 7.61 16.80
C GLN A 104 -25.71 8.91 16.13
N LEU A 105 -25.95 9.97 16.92
CA LEU A 105 -26.28 11.30 16.39
C LEU A 105 -25.17 11.88 15.52
N ARG A 106 -23.90 11.75 15.95
CA ARG A 106 -22.72 12.21 15.17
C ARG A 106 -22.53 11.43 13.88
N LEU A 107 -22.75 10.11 13.91
CA LEU A 107 -22.66 9.25 12.72
C LEU A 107 -23.79 9.55 11.74
N GLY A 108 -25.02 9.76 12.24
CA GLY A 108 -26.16 10.16 11.42
C GLY A 108 -25.92 11.49 10.72
N SER A 109 -25.47 12.53 11.44
CA SER A 109 -25.13 13.83 10.84
C SER A 109 -23.94 13.74 9.89
N GLY A 110 -22.93 12.93 10.20
CA GLY A 110 -21.77 12.72 9.33
C GLY A 110 -22.12 12.02 8.02
N LEU A 111 -22.99 11.01 8.06
CA LEU A 111 -23.50 10.31 6.87
C LEU A 111 -24.32 11.23 5.97
N ILE A 112 -25.14 12.10 6.56
CA ILE A 112 -25.91 13.12 5.83
C ILE A 112 -24.93 14.09 5.14
N TRP A 113 -23.93 14.60 5.87
CA TRP A 113 -22.93 15.50 5.31
C TRP A 113 -22.12 14.87 4.18
N MET A 114 -21.68 13.61 4.33
CA MET A 114 -20.98 12.89 3.27
C MET A 114 -21.86 12.65 2.03
N ARG A 115 -23.15 12.33 2.21
CA ARG A 115 -24.09 12.22 1.07
C ARG A 115 -24.23 13.53 0.32
N SER A 116 -24.37 14.64 1.03
CA SER A 116 -24.42 15.98 0.43
C SER A 116 -23.14 16.33 -0.33
N LEU A 117 -21.97 16.00 0.23
CA LEU A 117 -20.68 16.22 -0.42
C LEU A 117 -20.55 15.41 -1.73
N ILE A 118 -20.94 14.13 -1.71
CA ILE A 118 -20.91 13.26 -2.90
C ILE A 118 -21.83 13.80 -4.00
N ILE A 119 -23.02 14.31 -3.64
CA ILE A 119 -23.95 14.92 -4.60
C ILE A 119 -23.32 16.17 -5.24
N GLY A 120 -22.69 17.04 -4.45
CA GLY A 120 -22.02 18.24 -4.96
C GLY A 120 -20.89 17.91 -5.95
N ILE A 121 -20.06 16.91 -5.62
CA ILE A 121 -18.98 16.45 -6.50
C ILE A 121 -19.54 15.90 -7.83
N LYS A 122 -20.64 15.13 -7.79
CA LYS A 122 -21.28 14.62 -9.01
C LYS A 122 -21.80 15.73 -9.92
N GLN A 123 -22.45 16.75 -9.35
CA GLN A 123 -22.95 17.90 -10.09
C GLN A 123 -21.82 18.69 -10.75
N PHE A 124 -20.71 18.89 -10.03
CA PHE A 124 -19.53 19.57 -10.55
C PHE A 124 -18.91 18.82 -11.74
N ILE A 125 -18.73 17.50 -11.61
CA ILE A 125 -18.19 16.66 -12.70
C ILE A 125 -19.11 16.73 -13.93
N GLN A 126 -20.43 16.63 -13.74
CA GLN A 126 -21.40 16.72 -14.83
C GLN A 126 -21.35 18.08 -15.54
N GLY A 127 -21.22 19.17 -14.79
CA GLY A 127 -21.02 20.52 -15.35
C GLY A 127 -19.76 20.61 -16.22
N ASN A 128 -18.64 20.06 -15.75
CA ASN A 128 -17.39 20.04 -16.51
C ASN A 128 -17.51 19.20 -17.80
N ILE A 129 -18.18 18.05 -17.75
CA ILE A 129 -18.43 17.22 -18.94
C ILE A 129 -19.25 17.98 -19.99
N ILE A 130 -20.31 18.66 -19.57
CA ILE A 130 -21.15 19.48 -20.46
C ILE A 130 -20.33 20.62 -21.07
N MET A 131 -19.51 21.30 -20.27
CA MET A 131 -18.66 22.40 -20.73
C MET A 131 -17.67 21.93 -21.81
N VAL A 132 -16.95 20.82 -21.56
CA VAL A 132 -16.01 20.24 -22.52
C VAL A 132 -16.72 19.76 -23.78
N SER A 133 -17.90 19.13 -23.64
CA SER A 133 -18.69 18.68 -24.78
C SER A 133 -19.09 19.84 -25.70
N LYS A 134 -19.49 21.00 -25.14
CA LYS A 134 -19.79 22.21 -25.92
C LYS A 134 -18.57 22.75 -26.66
N LEU A 135 -17.40 22.75 -26.01
CA LEU A 135 -16.14 23.19 -26.63
C LEU A 135 -15.72 22.30 -27.81
N VAL A 136 -15.92 20.99 -27.69
CA VAL A 136 -15.52 20.01 -28.73
C VAL A 136 -16.47 20.04 -29.93
N HIS A 137 -17.78 20.15 -29.71
CA HIS A 137 -18.77 20.02 -30.79
C HIS A 137 -19.17 21.35 -31.45
N GLY A 138 -18.57 22.48 -31.04
CA GLY A 138 -18.84 23.78 -31.65
C GLY A 138 -20.29 24.27 -31.52
N GLN A 139 -21.05 23.74 -30.55
CA GLN A 139 -22.40 24.24 -30.24
C GLN A 139 -22.25 25.58 -29.51
N LYS A 140 -22.23 26.67 -30.28
CA LYS A 140 -22.41 28.04 -29.77
C LYS A 140 -23.84 28.28 -29.33
#